data_AF-N8XSE2-F1
#
_entry.id   AF-N8XSE2-F1
#
_cell.length_a   1.000
_cell.length_b   1.000
_cell.length_c   1.000
_cell.angle_alpha   90.00
_cell.angle_beta   90.00
_cell.angle_gamma   90.00
#
_symmetry.space_group_name_H-M   'P 1'
#
loop_
_entity.id
_entity.type
_entity.pdbx_description
1 polymer ?
#
loop_
_entity_poly.entity_id
_entity_poly.type
_entity_poly.pdbx_seq_one_letter_code
_entity_poly.pdbx_strand_id
1 'polypeptide(L)'
;MSNQIKNDFVPPSNVSAFFIPHPEANHLNAQDVAFELISGAKNISIATFQCFKNGNELMIDAKIIANLIVELQTKLEMIEQILPLAFESGEV
;
A
#
# COMPACT_ATOMS: atom_id res chain seq x y z
N MET A 1 38.42 -5.25 -2.02
CA MET A 1 37.45 -4.17 -1.76
C MET A 1 36.08 -4.81 -1.73
N SER A 2 35.43 -4.90 -0.57
CA SER A 2 34.04 -5.38 -0.51
C SER A 2 33.12 -4.30 -1.05
N ASN A 3 32.43 -4.60 -2.16
CA ASN A 3 31.24 -3.86 -2.57
C ASN A 3 30.12 -4.23 -1.60
N GLN A 4 30.11 -3.62 -0.41
CA GLN A 4 28.93 -3.63 0.42
C GLN A 4 27.91 -2.70 -0.24
N ILE A 5 26.95 -3.29 -0.94
CA ILE A 5 25.70 -2.64 -1.30
C ILE A 5 25.14 -2.09 0.02
N LYS A 6 25.09 -0.76 0.17
CA LYS A 6 24.37 -0.16 1.28
C LYS A 6 22.92 -0.59 1.14
N ASN A 7 22.51 -1.55 1.97
CA ASN A 7 21.11 -1.85 2.18
C ASN A 7 20.51 -0.64 2.90
N ASP A 8 20.15 0.38 2.13
CA ASP A 8 19.29 1.47 2.59
C ASP A 8 17.93 0.83 2.90
N PHE A 9 17.82 0.25 4.10
CA PHE A 9 16.61 -0.38 4.60
C PHE A 9 15.52 0.67 4.64
N VAL A 10 14.50 0.53 3.78
CA VAL A 10 13.31 1.35 3.89
C VAL A 10 12.54 0.84 5.12
N PRO A 11 12.29 1.69 6.13
CA PRO A 11 11.60 1.25 7.33
C PRO A 11 10.19 0.72 6.97
N PRO A 12 9.69 -0.28 7.72
CA PRO A 12 8.34 -0.78 7.52
C PRO A 12 7.33 0.36 7.70
N SER A 13 6.21 0.24 7.00
CA SER A 13 5.07 1.14 7.09
C SER A 13 4.58 1.28 8.54
N ASN A 14 4.18 2.49 8.94
CA ASN A 14 3.61 2.81 10.26
C ASN A 14 2.23 3.45 10.09
N VAL A 15 1.33 2.75 9.40
CA VAL A 15 -0.02 3.26 9.04
C VAL A 15 -0.81 3.69 10.26
N SER A 16 -0.69 2.99 11.39
CA SER A 16 -1.37 3.35 12.63
C SER A 16 -1.01 4.73 13.18
N ALA A 17 0.12 5.32 12.78
CA ALA A 17 0.50 6.67 13.20
C ALA A 17 -0.24 7.80 12.46
N PHE A 18 -0.86 7.53 11.30
CA PHE A 18 -1.43 8.59 10.46
C PHE A 18 -2.76 8.24 9.76
N PHE A 19 -3.17 6.97 9.77
CA PHE A 19 -4.44 6.55 9.22
C PHE A 19 -5.22 5.86 10.34
N ILE A 20 -6.26 6.52 10.82
CA ILE A 20 -7.18 6.02 11.83
C ILE A 20 -8.58 6.42 11.35
N PRO A 21 -9.49 5.47 11.10
CA PRO A 21 -10.86 5.82 10.78
C PRO A 21 -11.48 6.67 11.89
N HIS A 22 -12.19 7.74 11.51
CA HIS A 22 -12.85 8.59 12.49
C HIS A 22 -13.94 7.79 13.23
N PRO A 23 -14.18 8.02 14.54
CA PRO A 23 -15.21 7.30 15.30
C PRO A 23 -16.63 7.44 14.73
N GLU A 24 -16.90 8.52 13.98
CA GLU A 24 -18.18 8.78 13.32
C GLU A 24 -18.20 8.38 11.82
N ALA A 25 -17.16 7.67 11.34
CA ALA A 25 -17.16 7.15 9.98
C ALA A 25 -18.30 6.13 9.82
N ASN A 26 -19.06 6.24 8.72
CA ASN A 26 -20.12 5.30 8.39
C ASN A 26 -19.71 4.39 7.22
N HIS A 27 -20.46 3.31 7.03
CA HIS A 27 -20.16 2.29 6.02
C HIS A 27 -20.12 2.83 4.58
N LEU A 28 -20.95 3.84 4.24
CA LEU A 28 -20.99 4.43 2.90
C LEU A 28 -19.66 5.12 2.56
N ASN A 29 -19.19 5.98 3.46
CA ASN A 29 -17.92 6.68 3.29
C ASN A 29 -16.73 5.71 3.35
N ALA A 30 -16.82 4.68 4.19
CA ALA A 30 -15.79 3.66 4.30
C ALA A 30 -15.66 2.81 3.02
N GLN A 31 -16.76 2.52 2.32
CA GLN A 31 -16.75 1.82 1.03
C GLN A 31 -16.05 2.63 -0.07
N ASP A 32 -16.34 3.92 -0.17
CA ASP A 32 -15.68 4.81 -1.14
C ASP A 32 -14.17 4.89 -0.88
N VAL A 33 -13.78 5.03 0.39
CA VAL A 33 -12.36 5.04 0.78
C VAL A 33 -11.69 3.69 0.47
N ALA A 34 -12.35 2.57 0.79
CA ALA A 34 -11.84 1.24 0.48
C ALA A 34 -11.65 1.04 -1.04
N PHE A 35 -12.61 1.49 -1.84
CA PHE A 35 -12.54 1.43 -3.30
C PHE A 35 -11.33 2.20 -3.85
N GLU A 36 -11.15 3.45 -3.41
CA GLU A 36 -10.03 4.29 -3.83
C GLU A 36 -8.68 3.70 -3.43
N LEU A 37 -8.57 3.15 -2.21
CA LEU A 37 -7.35 2.49 -1.75
C LEU A 37 -7.01 1.25 -2.57
N ILE A 38 -8.01 0.40 -2.88
CA ILE A 38 -7.83 -0.79 -3.72
C ILE A 38 -7.42 -0.40 -5.14
N SER A 39 -8.07 0.59 -5.73
CA SER A 39 -7.74 1.12 -7.05
C SER A 39 -6.30 1.63 -7.10
N GLY A 40 -5.89 2.41 -6.08
CA GLY A 40 -4.52 2.89 -5.93
C GLY A 40 -3.49 1.77 -5.76
N ALA A 41 -3.77 0.79 -4.88
CA ALA A 41 -2.89 -0.36 -4.66
C ALA A 41 -2.69 -1.20 -5.94
N LYS A 42 -3.77 -1.38 -6.71
CA LYS A 42 -3.69 -2.04 -8.03
C LYS A 42 -2.78 -1.28 -8.99
N ASN A 43 -2.90 0.04 -9.07
CA ASN A 43 -2.07 0.86 -9.96
C ASN A 43 -0.59 0.78 -9.58
N ILE A 44 -0.27 0.84 -8.28
CA ILE A 44 1.11 0.70 -7.78
C ILE A 44 1.65 -0.69 -8.07
N SER A 45 0.83 -1.74 -7.92
CA SER A 45 1.24 -3.12 -8.25
C SER A 45 1.61 -3.26 -9.72
N ILE A 46 0.81 -2.68 -10.62
CA ILE A 46 1.09 -2.66 -12.07
C ILE A 46 2.39 -1.89 -12.35
N ALA A 47 2.54 -0.69 -11.78
CA ALA A 47 3.75 0.11 -11.95
C ALA A 47 4.99 -0.65 -11.47
N THR A 48 4.91 -1.28 -10.30
CA THR A 48 5.99 -2.10 -9.73
C THR A 48 6.34 -3.27 -10.65
N PHE A 49 5.34 -3.97 -11.20
CA PHE A 49 5.58 -5.07 -12.14
C PHE A 49 6.26 -4.60 -13.43
N GLN A 50 5.86 -3.44 -13.97
CA GLN A 50 6.46 -2.85 -15.17
C GLN A 50 7.92 -2.43 -15.00
N CYS A 51 8.39 -2.30 -13.75
CA CYS A 51 9.79 -2.04 -13.44
C CYS A 51 10.69 -3.27 -13.70
N PHE A 52 10.10 -4.45 -13.92
CA PHE A 52 10.80 -5.68 -14.27
C PHE A 52 10.59 -6.02 -15.74
N LYS A 53 11.67 -6.24 -16.48
CA LYS A 53 11.61 -6.85 -17.81
C LYS A 53 11.42 -8.35 -17.66
N ASN A 54 10.53 -8.90 -18.48
CA ASN A 54 10.16 -10.32 -18.47
C ASN A 54 9.78 -10.87 -17.08
N GLY A 55 9.39 -9.98 -16.14
CA GLY A 55 9.00 -10.33 -14.77
C GLY A 55 10.14 -10.72 -13.82
N ASN A 56 11.41 -10.62 -14.23
CA ASN A 56 12.53 -11.08 -13.38
C ASN A 56 13.79 -10.20 -13.43
N GLU A 57 13.95 -9.33 -14.43
CA GLU A 57 15.13 -8.47 -14.55
C GLU A 57 14.76 -7.03 -14.21
N LEU A 58 15.35 -6.48 -13.15
CA LEU A 58 15.12 -5.10 -12.73
C LEU A 58 15.64 -4.11 -13.79
N MET A 59 14.75 -3.25 -14.31
CA MET A 59 15.08 -2.28 -15.37
C MET A 59 15.33 -0.85 -14.87
N ILE A 60 15.05 -0.58 -13.59
CA ILE A 60 15.15 0.75 -12.98
C ILE A 60 15.95 0.69 -11.67
N ASP A 61 16.22 1.84 -11.08
CA ASP A 61 16.90 1.90 -9.77
C ASP A 61 16.11 1.11 -8.71
N ALA A 62 16.79 0.21 -7.99
CA ALA A 62 16.23 -0.61 -6.93
C ALA A 62 15.56 0.22 -5.82
N LYS A 63 16.03 1.45 -5.59
CA LYS A 63 15.43 2.38 -4.62
C LYS A 63 14.02 2.80 -5.02
N ILE A 64 13.75 2.96 -6.32
CA ILE A 64 12.41 3.32 -6.79
C ILE A 64 11.45 2.17 -6.51
N ILE A 65 11.84 0.93 -6.82
CA ILE A 65 11.02 -0.24 -6.50
C ILE A 65 10.80 -0.39 -5.00
N ALA A 66 11.84 -0.22 -4.19
CA ALA A 66 11.70 -0.31 -2.74
C ALA A 66 10.65 0.68 -2.21
N ASN A 67 10.64 1.92 -2.72
CA ASN A 67 9.63 2.92 -2.37
C ASN A 67 8.22 2.52 -2.83
N LEU A 68 8.08 2.00 -4.06
CA LEU A 68 6.78 1.52 -4.57
C LEU A 68 6.24 0.35 -3.75
N ILE A 69 7.11 -0.58 -3.31
CA ILE A 69 6.73 -1.70 -2.46
C ILE A 69 6.27 -1.19 -1.09
N VAL A 70 6.98 -0.23 -0.48
CA VAL A 70 6.55 0.36 0.80
C VAL A 70 5.23 1.10 0.66
N GLU A 71 5.00 1.82 -0.43
CA GLU A 71 3.71 2.47 -0.67
C GLU A 71 2.58 1.45 -0.87
N LEU A 72 2.84 0.36 -1.59
CA LEU A 72 1.89 -0.74 -1.74
C LEU A 72 1.53 -1.36 -0.40
N GLN A 73 2.54 -1.69 0.42
CA GLN A 73 2.34 -2.21 1.77
C GLN A 73 1.51 -1.24 2.62
N THR A 74 1.84 0.05 2.58
CA THR A 74 1.12 1.10 3.30
C THR A 74 -0.36 1.11 2.93
N LYS A 75 -0.70 1.06 1.63
CA LYS A 75 -2.10 1.01 1.19
C LYS A 75 -2.81 -0.27 1.62
N LEU A 76 -2.14 -1.42 1.59
CA LEU A 76 -2.73 -2.69 2.04
C LEU A 76 -3.08 -2.65 3.54
N GLU A 77 -2.20 -2.08 4.36
CA GLU A 77 -2.45 -1.87 5.79
C GLU A 77 -3.61 -0.87 6.04
N MET A 78 -3.74 0.19 5.24
CA MET A 78 -4.89 1.09 5.31
C MET A 78 -6.21 0.38 4.92
N ILE A 79 -6.16 -0.47 3.90
CA ILE A 79 -7.30 -1.30 3.48
C ILE A 79 -7.74 -2.22 4.62
N GLU A 80 -6.80 -2.91 5.27
CA GLU A 80 -7.09 -3.78 6.41
C GLU A 80 -7.85 -3.06 7.53
N GLN A 81 -7.51 -1.79 7.80
CA GLN A 81 -8.16 -1.00 8.84
C GLN A 81 -9.56 -0.49 8.46
N ILE A 82 -9.80 -0.16 7.19
CA ILE A 82 -11.09 0.41 6.75
C ILE A 82 -12.11 -0.66 6.33
N LEU A 83 -11.64 -1.84 5.91
CA LEU A 83 -12.50 -2.93 5.42
C LEU A 83 -13.60 -3.33 6.42
N PRO A 84 -13.33 -3.50 7.73
CA PRO A 84 -14.38 -3.83 8.68
C PRO A 84 -15.52 -2.80 8.71
N LEU A 85 -15.21 -1.50 8.64
CA LEU A 85 -16.20 -0.42 8.60
C LEU A 85 -16.97 -0.39 7.27
N ALA A 86 -16.30 -0.66 6.15
CA ALA A 86 -16.92 -0.69 4.83
C ALA A 86 -17.97 -1.81 4.68
N PHE A 87 -17.82 -2.88 5.44
CA PHE A 87 -18.72 -4.03 5.43
C PHE A 87 -19.44 -4.26 6.76
N GLU A 88 -19.40 -3.28 7.67
CA GLU A 88 -20.19 -3.31 8.89
C GLU A 88 -21.66 -3.34 8.45
N SER A 89 -22.29 -4.51 8.60
CA SER A 89 -23.70 -4.68 8.31
C SER A 89 -24.44 -3.71 9.21
N GLY A 90 -25.00 -2.64 8.64
CA GLY A 90 -25.97 -1.83 9.36
C GLY A 90 -27.01 -2.79 9.91
N GLU A 91 -27.11 -2.89 11.24
CA GLU A 91 -28.30 -3.46 11.85
C GLU A 91 -29.48 -2.68 11.28
N VAL A 92 -30.29 -3.37 10.47
CA VAL A 92 -31.54 -2.84 9.91
C VAL A 92 -32.63 -2.92 10.97
#